data_AF-A0A498DN54-F1
#
_entry.id   AF-A0A498DN54-F1
#
_cell.length_a   1.000
_cell.length_b   1.000
_cell.length_c   1.000
_cell.angle_alpha   90.00
_cell.angle_beta   90.00
_cell.angle_gamma   90.00
#
_symmetry.space_group_name_H-M   'P 1'
#
loop_
_entity.id
_entity.type
_entity.pdbx_description
1 polymer ?
#
loop_
_entity_poly.entity_id
_entity_poly.type
_entity_poly.pdbx_seq_one_letter_code
_entity_poly.pdbx_strand_id
1 'polypeptide(L)'
;MKHNITKDQEMLHRLEFIINISSDMQALLNRDFVYLVANTAYSAAFNMAPDSLIGKSVTEVFGGEFFNDVIRPRAERCLNGEDINYQAWFDFIDSAPKFMDIHYHPYKNESDKIVGFVVNGRNITKQKQAETELRNSEHKFRDLFENSPDPGWIIDKDNLFNLCNAAAARALGYSSIEELASVHPSELSPEFQPDRRKSFEKANEMMAIAHNKGIHRFEWSHRRKNGECFPVEVTLSRLGGSSDELRLYCIWRDVSESKKQAEALHELNEKLESLSLHDGLTCIANRRMFDTRINQEWGRCIREQQPLSLIMIDIDYFKQYNDYYGHQPGDECLKEVAQKLAELAKRTIDLCARYGGEEFVLLLPNTSLVEATHLAEKCRENIFQLNIPHETSSICDVVTISVGVSSITPIKGTISSSLIEDADKALYFAKENGRNMVKTCC
;
A
#
# COMPACT_ATOMS: atom_id res chain seq x y z
N MET A 1 -89.03 -0.16 -22.26
CA MET A 1 -88.13 -1.24 -22.73
C MET A 1 -86.95 -0.73 -23.58
N LYS A 2 -87.13 0.13 -24.59
CA LYS A 2 -85.99 0.63 -25.41
C LYS A 2 -84.92 1.45 -24.64
N HIS A 3 -85.28 2.10 -23.53
CA HIS A 3 -84.36 2.97 -22.77
C HIS A 3 -83.43 2.22 -21.78
N ASN A 4 -83.77 0.99 -21.36
CA ASN A 4 -82.90 0.17 -20.50
C ASN A 4 -81.82 -0.56 -21.31
N ILE A 5 -82.17 -1.05 -22.50
CA ILE A 5 -81.22 -1.75 -23.39
C ILE A 5 -80.04 -0.84 -23.76
N THR A 6 -80.27 0.46 -23.95
CA THR A 6 -79.22 1.43 -24.28
C THR A 6 -78.28 1.72 -23.11
N LYS A 7 -78.79 1.74 -21.87
CA LYS A 7 -77.95 1.93 -20.66
C LYS A 7 -77.07 0.72 -20.36
N ASP A 8 -77.60 -0.48 -20.56
CA ASP A 8 -76.84 -1.71 -20.35
C ASP A 8 -75.74 -1.86 -21.40
N GLN A 9 -76.01 -1.48 -22.66
CA GLN A 9 -75.01 -1.43 -23.73
C GLN A 9 -73.92 -0.38 -23.48
N GLU A 10 -74.29 0.81 -22.99
CA GLU A 10 -73.31 1.84 -22.61
C GLU A 10 -72.44 1.41 -21.42
N MET A 11 -73.02 0.73 -20.43
CA MET A 11 -72.28 0.23 -19.28
C MET A 11 -71.32 -0.89 -19.67
N LEU A 12 -71.75 -1.82 -20.51
CA LEU A 12 -70.90 -2.88 -21.06
C LEU A 12 -69.71 -2.30 -21.83
N HIS A 13 -69.97 -1.30 -22.69
CA HIS A 13 -68.92 -0.61 -23.44
C HIS A 13 -67.88 0.09 -22.54
N ARG A 14 -68.32 0.70 -21.42
CA ARG A 14 -67.41 1.31 -20.44
C ARG A 14 -66.55 0.27 -19.72
N LEU A 15 -67.12 -0.88 -19.34
CA LEU A 15 -66.39 -1.96 -18.68
C LEU A 15 -65.37 -2.61 -19.63
N GLU A 16 -65.75 -2.86 -20.87
CA GLU A 16 -64.85 -3.35 -21.92
C GLU A 16 -63.67 -2.40 -22.15
N PHE A 17 -63.92 -1.09 -22.17
CA PHE A 17 -62.86 -0.09 -22.30
C PHE A 17 -61.87 -0.13 -21.12
N ILE A 18 -62.38 -0.22 -19.88
CA ILE A 18 -61.55 -0.29 -18.66
C ILE A 18 -60.67 -1.54 -18.65
N ILE A 19 -61.23 -2.69 -19.01
CA ILE A 19 -60.48 -3.96 -19.03
C ILE A 19 -59.41 -3.95 -20.14
N ASN A 20 -59.71 -3.34 -21.29
CA ASN A 20 -58.80 -3.29 -22.44
C ASN A 20 -57.67 -2.25 -22.34
N ILE A 21 -57.81 -1.22 -21.50
CA ILE A 21 -56.71 -0.27 -21.25
C ILE A 21 -55.64 -0.85 -20.31
N SER A 22 -55.98 -1.91 -19.58
CA SER A 22 -55.04 -2.60 -18.69
C SER A 22 -53.90 -3.23 -19.48
N SER A 23 -52.67 -3.05 -18.99
CA SER A 23 -51.50 -3.78 -19.47
C SER A 23 -51.44 -5.22 -18.97
N ASP A 24 -52.23 -5.55 -17.96
CA ASP A 24 -52.27 -6.89 -17.39
C ASP A 24 -53.21 -7.79 -18.20
N MET A 25 -52.82 -9.05 -18.35
CA MET A 25 -53.59 -10.02 -19.11
C MET A 25 -54.79 -10.46 -18.28
N GLN A 26 -56.00 -10.23 -18.80
CA GLN A 26 -57.23 -10.57 -18.09
C GLN A 26 -58.12 -11.46 -18.94
N ALA A 27 -58.62 -12.55 -18.35
CA ALA A 27 -59.58 -13.43 -18.98
C ALA A 27 -60.62 -13.94 -17.97
N LEU A 28 -61.87 -14.11 -18.42
CA LEU A 28 -62.92 -14.79 -17.68
C LEU A 28 -63.21 -16.12 -18.36
N LEU A 29 -63.23 -17.20 -17.58
CA LEU A 29 -63.54 -18.54 -18.07
C LEU A 29 -64.70 -19.14 -17.30
N ASN A 30 -65.50 -19.98 -17.95
CA ASN A 30 -66.56 -20.75 -17.28
C ASN A 30 -66.00 -22.02 -16.59
N ARG A 31 -66.89 -22.80 -15.96
CA ARG A 31 -66.53 -24.06 -15.28
C ARG A 31 -65.95 -25.14 -16.22
N ASP A 32 -66.22 -25.04 -17.52
CA ASP A 32 -65.73 -25.95 -18.55
C ASP A 32 -64.42 -25.46 -19.19
N PHE A 33 -63.78 -24.44 -18.59
CA PHE A 33 -62.53 -23.82 -19.05
C PHE A 33 -62.65 -23.22 -20.45
N VAL A 34 -63.82 -22.68 -20.78
CA VAL A 34 -64.08 -21.96 -22.03
C VAL A 34 -64.01 -20.45 -21.78
N TYR A 35 -63.29 -19.74 -22.66
CA TYR A 35 -63.16 -18.29 -22.58
C TYR A 35 -64.51 -17.59 -22.83
N LEU A 36 -64.93 -16.78 -21.86
CA LEU A 36 -66.09 -15.89 -21.95
C LEU A 36 -65.68 -14.45 -22.25
N VAL A 37 -64.53 -14.02 -21.72
CA VAL A 37 -63.93 -12.70 -21.95
C VAL A 37 -62.42 -12.87 -22.00
N ALA A 38 -61.75 -12.15 -22.89
CA ALA A 38 -60.31 -11.97 -22.87
C ALA A 38 -60.00 -10.53 -23.30
N ASN A 39 -59.13 -9.85 -22.56
CA ASN A 39 -58.76 -8.49 -22.90
C ASN A 39 -57.69 -8.46 -24.00
N THR A 40 -57.43 -7.25 -24.50
CA THR A 40 -56.46 -7.01 -25.57
C THR A 40 -55.06 -7.50 -25.18
N ALA A 41 -54.64 -7.26 -23.93
CA ALA A 41 -53.34 -7.71 -23.42
C ALA A 41 -53.21 -9.25 -23.39
N TYR A 42 -54.26 -9.95 -22.95
CA TYR A 42 -54.31 -11.42 -22.93
C TYR A 42 -54.23 -11.98 -24.36
N SER A 43 -55.02 -11.44 -25.27
CA SER A 43 -55.09 -11.90 -26.67
C SER A 43 -53.75 -11.67 -27.40
N ALA A 44 -53.17 -10.49 -27.21
CA ALA A 44 -51.87 -10.14 -27.80
C ALA A 44 -50.73 -11.01 -27.27
N ALA A 45 -50.75 -11.39 -25.98
CA ALA A 45 -49.71 -12.24 -25.39
C ALA A 45 -49.63 -13.63 -26.04
N PHE A 46 -50.73 -14.12 -26.60
CA PHE A 46 -50.81 -15.42 -27.30
C PHE A 46 -50.90 -15.29 -28.82
N ASN A 47 -50.66 -14.09 -29.37
CA ASN A 47 -50.72 -13.80 -30.81
C ASN A 47 -52.07 -14.19 -31.45
N MET A 48 -53.17 -13.94 -30.74
CA MET A 48 -54.53 -14.25 -31.18
C MET A 48 -55.36 -12.97 -31.30
N ALA A 49 -56.32 -12.96 -32.24
CA ALA A 49 -57.30 -11.89 -32.32
C ALA A 49 -58.25 -11.96 -31.10
N PRO A 50 -58.67 -10.83 -30.50
CA PRO A 50 -59.51 -10.83 -29.30
C PRO A 50 -60.78 -11.70 -29.40
N ASP A 51 -61.47 -11.63 -30.54
CA ASP A 51 -62.70 -12.40 -30.76
C ASP A 51 -62.44 -13.90 -31.00
N SER A 52 -61.20 -14.27 -31.32
CA SER A 52 -60.83 -15.65 -31.67
C SER A 52 -60.60 -16.57 -30.48
N LEU A 53 -60.53 -16.00 -29.26
CA LEU A 53 -60.42 -16.74 -28.00
C LEU A 53 -61.78 -17.12 -27.45
N ILE A 54 -62.79 -16.26 -27.60
CA ILE A 54 -64.12 -16.44 -27.02
C ILE A 54 -64.77 -17.71 -27.56
N GLY A 55 -65.26 -18.56 -26.66
CA GLY A 55 -65.89 -19.84 -27.01
C GLY A 55 -64.92 -21.00 -27.22
N LYS A 56 -63.60 -20.78 -27.22
CA LYS A 56 -62.60 -21.87 -27.24
C LYS A 56 -62.28 -22.35 -25.83
N SER A 57 -61.95 -23.64 -25.72
CA SER A 57 -61.44 -24.19 -24.46
C SER A 57 -59.95 -23.87 -24.26
N VAL A 58 -59.49 -23.80 -23.00
CA VAL A 58 -58.05 -23.63 -22.70
C VAL A 58 -57.20 -24.70 -23.38
N THR A 59 -57.69 -25.94 -23.45
CA THR A 59 -57.02 -27.05 -24.14
C THR A 59 -56.83 -26.79 -25.63
N GLU A 60 -57.78 -26.15 -26.31
CA GLU A 60 -57.67 -25.78 -27.73
C GLU A 60 -56.66 -24.65 -27.96
N VAL A 61 -56.49 -23.77 -26.98
CA VAL A 61 -55.60 -22.60 -27.09
C VAL A 61 -54.17 -22.95 -26.67
N PHE A 62 -53.99 -23.75 -25.62
CA PHE A 62 -52.70 -24.01 -24.96
C PHE A 62 -52.20 -25.45 -25.07
N GLY A 63 -53.01 -26.35 -25.64
CA GLY A 63 -52.72 -27.79 -25.64
C GLY A 63 -53.03 -28.47 -24.32
N GLY A 64 -53.22 -29.79 -24.38
CA GLY A 64 -53.65 -30.60 -23.22
C GLY A 64 -52.61 -30.71 -22.12
N GLU A 65 -51.32 -30.76 -22.47
CA GLU A 65 -50.23 -30.94 -21.50
C GLU A 65 -50.10 -29.73 -20.57
N PHE A 66 -49.94 -28.53 -21.13
CA PHE A 66 -49.88 -27.29 -20.36
C PHE A 66 -51.16 -27.03 -19.56
N PHE A 67 -52.32 -27.32 -20.14
CA PHE A 67 -53.59 -27.22 -19.41
C PHE A 67 -53.61 -28.15 -18.19
N ASN A 68 -53.25 -29.42 -18.35
CA ASN A 68 -53.32 -30.41 -17.27
C ASN A 68 -52.30 -30.16 -16.16
N ASP A 69 -51.09 -29.73 -16.51
CA ASP A 69 -49.98 -29.63 -15.56
C ASP A 69 -49.93 -28.27 -14.86
N VAL A 70 -50.32 -27.20 -15.57
CA VAL A 70 -50.16 -25.82 -15.08
C VAL A 70 -51.49 -25.19 -14.71
N ILE A 71 -52.49 -25.25 -15.59
CA ILE A 71 -53.73 -24.47 -15.39
C ILE A 71 -54.75 -25.22 -14.54
N ARG A 72 -55.08 -26.47 -14.90
CA ARG A 72 -56.17 -27.27 -14.32
C ARG A 72 -56.08 -27.42 -12.80
N PRO A 73 -54.94 -27.78 -12.18
CA PRO A 73 -54.88 -28.01 -10.73
C PRO A 73 -55.17 -26.73 -9.94
N ARG A 74 -54.81 -25.56 -10.49
CA ARG A 74 -55.05 -24.24 -9.88
C ARG A 74 -56.48 -23.76 -10.15
N ALA A 75 -56.96 -23.94 -11.37
CA ALA A 75 -58.30 -23.52 -11.76
C ALA A 75 -59.40 -24.33 -11.06
N GLU A 76 -59.21 -25.65 -10.84
CA GLU A 76 -60.16 -26.48 -10.09
C GLU A 76 -60.27 -26.05 -8.63
N ARG A 77 -59.15 -25.72 -7.97
CA ARG A 77 -59.16 -25.14 -6.62
C ARG A 77 -59.90 -23.81 -6.58
N CYS A 78 -59.69 -22.97 -7.60
CA CYS A 78 -60.40 -21.71 -7.73
C CYS A 78 -61.92 -21.89 -7.92
N LEU A 79 -62.32 -22.85 -8.76
CA LEU A 79 -63.73 -23.20 -8.97
C LEU A 79 -64.41 -23.81 -7.74
N ASN A 80 -63.63 -24.25 -6.75
CA ASN A 80 -64.07 -24.69 -5.43
C ASN A 80 -64.09 -23.56 -4.38
N GLY A 81 -63.76 -22.33 -4.78
CA GLY A 81 -63.90 -21.11 -3.98
C GLY A 81 -62.60 -20.53 -3.43
N GLU A 82 -61.44 -21.04 -3.84
CA GLU A 82 -60.13 -20.53 -3.38
C GLU A 82 -59.59 -19.42 -4.29
N ASP A 83 -59.11 -18.32 -3.72
CA ASP A 83 -58.29 -17.34 -4.46
C ASP A 83 -56.86 -17.88 -4.60
N ILE A 84 -56.37 -18.02 -5.84
CA ILE A 84 -55.07 -18.63 -6.12
C ILE A 84 -54.09 -17.59 -6.65
N ASN A 85 -52.98 -17.38 -5.95
CA ASN A 85 -51.93 -16.44 -6.35
C ASN A 85 -50.59 -17.15 -6.44
N TYR A 86 -49.86 -16.96 -7.54
CA TYR A 86 -48.53 -17.55 -7.72
C TYR A 86 -47.70 -16.78 -8.75
N GLN A 87 -46.37 -16.93 -8.64
CA GLN A 87 -45.42 -16.36 -9.58
C GLN A 87 -44.63 -17.46 -10.26
N ALA A 88 -44.52 -17.40 -11.59
CA ALA A 88 -43.77 -18.39 -12.36
C ALA A 88 -43.26 -17.84 -13.69
N TRP A 89 -42.27 -18.52 -14.26
CA TRP A 89 -41.83 -18.28 -15.63
C TRP A 89 -42.79 -18.94 -16.61
N PHE A 90 -43.14 -18.21 -17.65
CA PHE A 90 -43.97 -18.67 -18.75
C PHE A 90 -43.25 -18.43 -20.07
N ASP A 91 -43.24 -19.46 -20.90
CA ASP A 91 -42.81 -19.38 -22.29
C ASP A 91 -43.98 -18.88 -23.13
N PHE A 92 -43.80 -17.72 -23.75
CA PHE A 92 -44.77 -17.14 -24.66
C PHE A 92 -44.33 -17.41 -26.10
N ILE A 93 -45.29 -17.69 -26.99
CA ILE A 93 -45.02 -17.94 -28.41
C ILE A 93 -44.26 -16.74 -29.01
N ASP A 94 -43.17 -17.02 -29.73
CA ASP A 94 -42.30 -16.04 -30.40
C ASP A 94 -41.75 -14.91 -29.49
N SER A 95 -41.66 -15.17 -28.18
CA SER A 95 -41.25 -14.20 -27.16
C SER A 95 -40.23 -14.82 -26.20
N ALA A 96 -39.36 -13.98 -25.61
CA ALA A 96 -38.56 -14.41 -24.46
C ALA A 96 -39.49 -14.84 -23.28
N PRO A 97 -39.04 -15.77 -22.42
CA PRO A 97 -39.78 -16.16 -21.23
C PRO A 97 -40.09 -14.93 -20.36
N LYS A 98 -41.28 -14.87 -19.78
CA LYS A 98 -41.69 -13.78 -18.89
C LYS A 98 -42.02 -14.34 -17.51
N PHE A 99 -41.57 -13.64 -16.46
CA PHE A 99 -41.95 -13.93 -15.09
C PHE A 99 -43.28 -13.24 -14.80
N MET A 100 -44.31 -14.04 -14.54
CA MET A 100 -45.69 -13.60 -14.42
C MET A 100 -46.17 -13.76 -12.98
N ASP A 101 -46.85 -12.73 -12.46
CA ASP A 101 -47.64 -12.77 -11.24
C ASP A 101 -49.10 -13.05 -11.63
N ILE A 102 -49.62 -14.22 -11.24
CA ILE A 102 -50.90 -14.74 -11.71
C ILE A 102 -51.85 -14.94 -10.54
N HIS A 103 -53.07 -14.40 -10.70
CA HIS A 103 -54.15 -14.44 -9.74
C HIS A 103 -55.38 -15.05 -10.39
N TYR A 104 -55.94 -16.11 -9.78
CA TYR A 104 -57.23 -16.67 -10.16
C TYR A 104 -58.26 -16.32 -9.09
N HIS A 105 -59.36 -15.69 -9.51
CA HIS A 105 -60.45 -15.27 -8.64
C HIS A 105 -61.75 -15.97 -9.02
N PRO A 106 -62.49 -16.59 -8.08
CA PRO A 106 -63.75 -17.26 -8.39
C PRO A 106 -64.80 -16.25 -8.91
N TYR A 107 -65.44 -16.56 -10.04
CA TYR A 107 -66.51 -15.76 -10.60
C TYR A 107 -67.87 -16.35 -10.24
N LYS A 108 -68.71 -15.54 -9.59
CA LYS A 108 -70.05 -15.93 -9.13
C LYS A 108 -71.13 -15.26 -9.97
N ASN A 109 -72.23 -15.97 -10.20
CA ASN A 109 -73.43 -15.40 -10.81
C ASN A 109 -74.29 -14.64 -9.77
N GLU A 110 -75.41 -14.07 -10.21
CA GLU A 110 -76.36 -13.33 -9.34
C GLU A 110 -76.95 -14.16 -8.19
N SER A 111 -76.88 -15.50 -8.28
CA SER A 111 -77.32 -16.43 -7.23
C SER A 111 -76.18 -16.87 -6.29
N ASP A 112 -75.05 -16.15 -6.27
CA ASP A 112 -73.83 -16.42 -5.51
C ASP A 112 -73.18 -17.79 -5.78
N LYS A 113 -73.52 -18.44 -6.91
CA LYS A 113 -72.92 -19.71 -7.31
C LYS A 113 -71.68 -19.46 -8.17
N ILE A 114 -70.57 -20.14 -7.87
CA ILE A 114 -69.35 -20.08 -8.70
C ILE A 114 -69.62 -20.72 -10.07
N VAL A 115 -69.60 -19.90 -11.11
CA VAL A 115 -69.86 -20.28 -12.51
C VAL A 115 -68.63 -20.17 -13.40
N GLY A 116 -67.51 -19.70 -12.85
CA GLY A 116 -66.27 -19.52 -13.59
C GLY A 116 -65.15 -18.99 -12.70
N PHE A 117 -64.09 -18.49 -13.34
CA PHE A 117 -62.98 -17.81 -12.67
C PHE A 117 -62.37 -16.75 -13.57
N VAL A 118 -61.90 -15.66 -12.97
CA VAL A 118 -61.14 -14.60 -13.61
C VAL A 118 -59.65 -14.91 -13.44
N VAL A 119 -58.89 -14.81 -14.51
CA VAL A 119 -57.44 -14.86 -14.52
C VAL A 119 -56.92 -13.45 -14.71
N ASN A 120 -56.03 -13.00 -13.82
CA ASN A 120 -55.22 -11.81 -14.01
C ASN A 120 -53.74 -12.22 -14.02
N GLY A 121 -53.01 -11.87 -15.08
CA GLY A 121 -51.58 -12.12 -15.22
C GLY A 121 -50.80 -10.84 -15.48
N ARG A 122 -49.95 -10.45 -14.53
CA ARG A 122 -49.08 -9.28 -14.63
C ARG A 122 -47.65 -9.69 -14.93
N ASN A 123 -47.03 -9.06 -15.93
CA ASN A 123 -45.62 -9.27 -16.24
C ASN A 123 -44.73 -8.50 -15.26
N ILE A 124 -44.00 -9.21 -14.41
CA ILE A 124 -43.08 -8.66 -13.40
C ILE A 124 -41.61 -9.01 -13.70
N THR A 125 -41.28 -9.37 -14.94
CA THR A 125 -39.93 -9.79 -15.35
C THR A 125 -38.86 -8.76 -15.00
N LYS A 126 -39.07 -7.48 -15.33
CA LYS A 126 -38.11 -6.40 -15.05
C LYS A 126 -37.83 -6.26 -13.56
N GLN A 127 -38.89 -6.36 -12.73
CA GLN A 127 -38.76 -6.29 -11.28
C GLN A 127 -37.98 -7.50 -10.75
N LYS A 128 -38.28 -8.71 -11.24
CA LYS A 128 -37.59 -9.92 -10.79
C LYS A 128 -36.11 -9.95 -11.19
N GLN A 129 -35.79 -9.47 -12.39
CA GLN A 129 -34.40 -9.33 -12.85
C GLN A 129 -33.65 -8.31 -11.98
N ALA A 130 -34.22 -7.13 -11.73
CA ALA A 130 -33.60 -6.12 -10.87
C ALA A 130 -33.38 -6.63 -9.42
N GLU A 131 -34.36 -7.36 -8.85
CA GLU A 131 -34.22 -7.99 -7.52
C GLU A 131 -33.07 -9.01 -7.51
N THR A 132 -32.99 -9.85 -8.55
CA THR A 132 -31.97 -10.89 -8.67
C THR A 132 -30.57 -10.29 -8.87
N GLU A 133 -30.46 -9.27 -9.72
CA GLU A 133 -29.22 -8.52 -9.94
C GLU A 133 -28.74 -7.83 -8.67
N LEU A 134 -29.64 -7.15 -7.94
CA LEU A 134 -29.33 -6.53 -6.66
C LEU A 134 -28.82 -7.56 -5.66
N ARG A 135 -29.55 -8.66 -5.48
CA ARG A 135 -29.16 -9.75 -4.57
C ARG A 135 -27.80 -10.34 -4.94
N ASN A 136 -27.55 -10.58 -6.22
CA ASN A 136 -26.27 -11.10 -6.70
C ASN A 136 -25.13 -10.10 -6.47
N SER A 137 -25.39 -8.81 -6.68
CA SER A 137 -24.42 -7.73 -6.42
C SER A 137 -24.10 -7.62 -4.93
N GLU A 138 -25.10 -7.69 -4.05
CA GLU A 138 -24.92 -7.68 -2.59
C GLU A 138 -24.12 -8.89 -2.11
N HIS A 139 -24.44 -10.09 -2.62
CA HIS A 139 -23.69 -11.31 -2.32
C HIS A 139 -22.24 -11.18 -2.75
N LYS A 140 -22.01 -10.73 -3.99
CA LYS A 140 -20.66 -10.54 -4.53
C LYS A 140 -19.86 -9.52 -3.72
N PHE A 141 -20.47 -8.40 -3.33
CA PHE A 141 -19.82 -7.39 -2.50
C PHE A 141 -19.41 -7.98 -1.14
N ARG A 142 -20.33 -8.67 -0.47
CA ARG A 142 -20.08 -9.30 0.84
C ARG A 142 -18.94 -10.32 0.75
N ASP A 143 -18.93 -11.16 -0.28
CA ASP A 143 -17.88 -12.16 -0.46
C ASP A 143 -16.50 -11.52 -0.70
N LEU A 144 -16.43 -10.46 -1.52
CA LEU A 144 -15.17 -9.74 -1.75
C LEU A 144 -14.67 -9.00 -0.51
N PHE A 145 -15.58 -8.39 0.24
CA PHE A 145 -15.25 -7.63 1.44
C PHE A 145 -14.80 -8.54 2.60
N GLU A 146 -15.52 -9.64 2.86
CA GLU A 146 -15.22 -10.57 3.95
C GLU A 146 -13.97 -11.42 3.69
N ASN A 147 -13.75 -11.83 2.44
CA ASN A 147 -12.58 -12.65 2.07
C ASN A 147 -11.35 -11.80 1.72
N SER A 148 -11.41 -10.47 1.84
CA SER A 148 -10.24 -9.61 1.64
C SER A 148 -9.16 -9.94 2.68
N PRO A 149 -7.88 -10.10 2.27
CA PRO A 149 -6.79 -10.33 3.21
C PRO A 149 -6.46 -9.07 4.03
N ASP A 150 -6.62 -7.89 3.42
CA ASP A 150 -6.41 -6.61 4.08
C ASP A 150 -7.65 -6.27 4.91
N PRO A 151 -7.47 -5.88 6.20
CA PRO A 151 -8.51 -5.30 7.02
C PRO A 151 -9.24 -4.13 6.34
N GLY A 152 -10.57 -4.20 6.34
CA GLY A 152 -11.43 -3.24 5.68
C GLY A 152 -12.55 -2.73 6.60
N TRP A 153 -12.81 -1.43 6.53
CA TRP A 153 -13.88 -0.73 7.24
C TRP A 153 -14.68 0.18 6.33
N ILE A 154 -15.97 0.32 6.59
CA ILE A 154 -16.79 1.41 6.09
C ILE A 154 -17.02 2.40 7.23
N ILE A 155 -16.63 3.64 7.00
CA ILE A 155 -16.86 4.77 7.90
C ILE A 155 -18.09 5.53 7.37
N ASP A 156 -19.04 5.77 8.26
CA ASP A 156 -20.25 6.53 7.95
C ASP A 156 -20.05 8.05 8.07
N LYS A 157 -21.14 8.80 7.92
CA LYS A 157 -21.15 10.28 7.98
C LYS A 157 -20.83 10.85 9.37
N ASP A 158 -20.97 10.04 10.41
CA ASP A 158 -20.71 10.44 11.81
C ASP A 158 -19.28 10.07 12.21
N ASN A 159 -18.44 9.68 11.23
CA ASN A 159 -17.06 9.24 11.39
C ASN A 159 -16.90 7.97 12.25
N LEU A 160 -17.95 7.15 12.31
CA LEU A 160 -17.94 5.89 13.05
C LEU A 160 -17.78 4.71 12.09
N PHE A 161 -17.15 3.64 12.56
CA PHE A 161 -17.12 2.39 11.82
C PHE A 161 -18.51 1.74 11.82
N ASN A 162 -19.13 1.68 10.65
CA ASN A 162 -20.43 1.04 10.45
C ASN A 162 -20.27 -0.45 10.13
N LEU A 163 -19.32 -0.78 9.23
CA LEU A 163 -19.08 -2.16 8.76
C LEU A 163 -17.59 -2.48 8.83
N CYS A 164 -17.24 -3.71 9.21
CA CYS A 164 -15.87 -4.21 9.15
C CYS A 164 -15.81 -5.67 8.72
N ASN A 165 -14.73 -6.06 8.05
CA ASN A 165 -14.54 -7.45 7.63
C ASN A 165 -13.85 -8.29 8.71
N ALA A 166 -13.92 -9.61 8.57
CA ALA A 166 -13.28 -10.54 9.50
C ALA A 166 -11.74 -10.36 9.60
N ALA A 167 -11.08 -9.81 8.57
CA ALA A 167 -9.65 -9.52 8.61
C ALA A 167 -9.31 -8.45 9.65
N ALA A 168 -10.14 -7.42 9.81
CA ALA A 168 -9.94 -6.38 10.81
C ALA A 168 -9.98 -6.91 12.25
N ALA A 169 -10.97 -7.75 12.58
CA ALA A 169 -11.08 -8.36 13.91
C ALA A 169 -9.86 -9.23 14.24
N ARG A 170 -9.44 -10.10 13.31
CA ARG A 170 -8.24 -10.94 13.46
C ARG A 170 -6.99 -10.09 13.65
N ALA A 171 -6.81 -9.06 12.81
CA ALA A 171 -5.62 -8.23 12.81
C ALA A 171 -5.53 -7.31 14.04
N LEU A 172 -6.64 -6.99 14.72
CA LEU A 172 -6.61 -6.24 15.99
C LEU A 172 -6.68 -7.13 17.23
N GLY A 173 -6.93 -8.43 17.07
CA GLY A 173 -7.06 -9.39 18.18
C GLY A 173 -8.41 -9.35 18.90
N TYR A 174 -9.47 -8.95 18.20
CA TYR A 174 -10.84 -9.00 18.71
C TYR A 174 -11.52 -10.31 18.32
N SER A 175 -12.38 -10.82 19.22
CA SER A 175 -13.06 -12.11 19.01
C SER A 175 -14.20 -12.02 18.01
N SER A 176 -14.75 -10.82 17.79
CA SER A 176 -15.83 -10.59 16.85
C SER A 176 -15.86 -9.16 16.32
N ILE A 177 -16.51 -8.98 15.17
CA ILE A 177 -16.64 -7.69 14.48
C ILE A 177 -17.60 -6.72 15.19
N GLU A 178 -18.55 -7.21 16.00
CA GLU A 178 -19.50 -6.36 16.72
C GLU A 178 -18.82 -5.53 17.82
N GLU A 179 -17.69 -6.00 18.35
CA GLU A 179 -16.87 -5.21 19.30
C GLU A 179 -16.17 -4.02 18.61
N LEU A 180 -16.12 -4.03 17.28
CA LEU A 180 -15.50 -3.00 16.45
C LEU A 180 -16.53 -2.11 15.75
N ALA A 181 -17.82 -2.33 16.01
CA ALA A 181 -18.90 -1.55 15.43
C ALA A 181 -19.14 -0.26 16.22
N SER A 182 -19.50 0.81 15.50
CA SER A 182 -19.85 2.12 16.04
C SER A 182 -18.75 2.80 16.87
N VAL A 183 -17.49 2.42 16.70
CA VAL A 183 -16.34 3.07 17.34
C VAL A 183 -15.66 4.03 16.37
N HIS A 184 -15.14 5.14 16.91
CA HIS A 184 -14.34 6.07 16.11
C HIS A 184 -12.93 5.49 15.85
N PRO A 185 -12.30 5.72 14.67
CA PRO A 185 -10.97 5.18 14.35
C PRO A 185 -9.88 5.42 15.41
N SER A 186 -9.96 6.54 16.14
CA SER A 186 -9.00 6.86 17.20
C SER A 186 -9.08 5.95 18.43
N GLU A 187 -10.20 5.26 18.66
CA GLU A 187 -10.34 4.33 19.79
C GLU A 187 -9.53 3.05 19.59
N LEU A 188 -9.32 2.66 18.32
CA LEU A 188 -8.47 1.54 17.91
C LEU A 188 -7.01 1.97 17.67
N SER A 189 -6.62 3.08 18.28
CA SER A 189 -5.32 3.74 18.10
C SER A 189 -4.76 4.18 19.46
N PRO A 190 -3.43 4.35 19.62
CA PRO A 190 -2.86 5.00 20.79
C PRO A 190 -3.38 6.45 20.93
N GLU A 191 -3.21 7.07 22.10
CA GLU A 191 -3.65 8.45 22.33
C GLU A 191 -2.97 9.45 21.36
N PHE A 192 -1.67 9.23 21.12
CA PHE A 192 -0.84 10.04 20.23
C PHE A 192 -0.24 9.19 19.12
N GLN A 193 -0.15 9.78 17.93
CA GLN A 193 0.52 9.21 16.77
C GLN A 193 2.04 9.52 16.80
N PRO A 194 2.89 8.86 15.98
CA PRO A 194 4.34 9.05 16.01
C PRO A 194 4.82 10.51 15.83
N ASP A 195 4.02 11.35 15.17
CA ASP A 195 4.23 12.78 14.99
C ASP A 195 3.76 13.63 16.19
N ARG A 196 3.42 12.99 17.32
CA ARG A 196 2.94 13.60 18.57
C ARG A 196 1.58 14.28 18.49
N ARG A 197 0.82 14.05 17.41
CA ARG A 197 -0.54 14.58 17.27
C ARG A 197 -1.54 13.63 17.93
N LYS A 198 -2.61 14.17 18.50
CA LYS A 198 -3.71 13.36 19.05
C LYS A 198 -4.39 12.58 17.94
N SER A 199 -4.62 11.28 18.17
CA SER A 199 -5.21 10.39 17.17
C SER A 199 -6.61 10.84 16.74
N PHE A 200 -7.42 11.38 17.65
CA PHE A 200 -8.77 11.86 17.32
C PHE A 200 -8.75 13.01 16.30
N GLU A 201 -7.95 14.05 16.58
CA GLU A 201 -7.85 15.23 15.72
C GLU A 201 -7.25 14.86 14.35
N LYS A 202 -6.18 14.06 14.36
CA LYS A 202 -5.51 13.66 13.13
C LYS A 202 -6.40 12.75 12.27
N ALA A 203 -7.14 11.81 12.86
CA ALA A 203 -8.05 10.93 12.12
C ALA A 203 -9.12 11.75 11.37
N ASN A 204 -9.75 12.72 12.05
CA ASN A 204 -10.74 13.62 11.44
C ASN A 204 -10.15 14.43 10.28
N GLU A 205 -8.92 14.92 10.40
CA GLU A 205 -8.23 15.58 9.30
C GLU A 205 -7.98 14.63 8.12
N MET A 206 -7.46 13.43 8.36
CA MET A 206 -7.20 12.45 7.30
C MET A 206 -8.49 12.08 6.55
N MET A 207 -9.60 11.92 7.27
CA MET A 207 -10.93 11.69 6.68
C MET A 207 -11.40 12.89 5.85
N ALA A 208 -11.24 14.12 6.34
CA ALA A 208 -11.58 15.33 5.60
C ALA A 208 -10.76 15.46 4.30
N ILE A 209 -9.47 15.14 4.33
CA ILE A 209 -8.61 15.10 3.13
C ILE A 209 -9.15 14.08 2.12
N ALA A 210 -9.52 12.87 2.57
CA ALA A 210 -10.07 11.83 1.72
C ALA A 210 -11.42 12.23 1.10
N HIS A 211 -12.33 12.86 1.86
CA HIS A 211 -13.60 13.37 1.33
C HIS A 211 -13.39 14.40 0.21
N ASN A 212 -12.38 15.27 0.36
CA ASN A 212 -12.09 16.32 -0.62
C ASN A 212 -11.35 15.77 -1.85
N LYS A 213 -10.26 15.01 -1.64
CA LYS A 213 -9.39 14.49 -2.72
C LYS A 213 -9.87 13.20 -3.36
N GLY A 214 -10.86 12.53 -2.78
CA GLY A 214 -11.36 11.21 -3.20
C GLY A 214 -10.58 10.04 -2.62
N ILE A 215 -9.24 10.10 -2.59
CA ILE A 215 -8.39 9.08 -1.97
C ILE A 215 -7.27 9.72 -1.14
N HIS A 216 -6.95 9.12 0.00
CA HIS A 216 -5.84 9.55 0.84
C HIS A 216 -5.13 8.36 1.50
N ARG A 217 -3.82 8.31 1.36
CA ARG A 217 -2.94 7.27 1.92
C ARG A 217 -1.93 7.90 2.87
N PHE A 218 -1.75 7.31 4.05
CA PHE A 218 -0.89 7.83 5.11
C PHE A 218 -0.46 6.72 6.07
N GLU A 219 0.64 6.96 6.79
CA GLU A 219 1.06 6.08 7.88
C GLU A 219 0.29 6.38 9.16
N TRP A 220 0.00 5.32 9.91
CA TRP A 220 -0.74 5.36 11.15
C TRP A 220 -0.18 4.34 12.15
N SER A 221 -0.47 4.53 13.43
CA SER A 221 -0.21 3.54 14.47
C SER A 221 -1.55 3.02 14.99
N HIS A 222 -1.78 1.72 14.87
CA HIS A 222 -2.93 1.05 15.48
C HIS A 222 -2.55 0.45 16.82
N ARG A 223 -3.57 0.15 17.64
CA ARG A 223 -3.43 -0.54 18.91
C ARG A 223 -4.28 -1.80 18.92
N ARG A 224 -3.66 -2.95 19.14
CA ARG A 224 -4.33 -4.25 19.33
C ARG A 224 -5.10 -4.27 20.66
N LYS A 225 -6.04 -5.21 20.81
CA LYS A 225 -6.81 -5.41 22.06
C LYS A 225 -5.94 -5.65 23.29
N ASN A 226 -4.76 -6.27 23.11
CA ASN A 226 -3.77 -6.50 24.18
C ASN A 226 -2.95 -5.24 24.56
N GLY A 227 -3.16 -4.10 23.89
CA GLY A 227 -2.43 -2.85 24.10
C GLY A 227 -1.19 -2.63 23.22
N GLU A 228 -0.75 -3.64 22.47
CA GLU A 228 0.39 -3.54 21.57
C GLU A 228 0.12 -2.54 20.45
N CYS A 229 1.03 -1.59 20.25
CA CYS A 229 0.95 -0.63 19.15
C CYS A 229 1.83 -1.10 17.98
N PHE A 230 1.32 -0.98 16.77
CA PHE A 230 2.02 -1.41 15.56
C PHE A 230 1.77 -0.45 14.39
N PRO A 231 2.78 -0.22 13.55
CA PRO A 231 2.66 0.67 12.41
C PRO A 231 1.82 0.02 11.29
N VAL A 232 0.93 0.83 10.72
CA VAL A 232 0.14 0.46 9.56
C VAL A 232 0.22 1.55 8.50
N GLU A 233 -0.09 1.16 7.28
CA GLU A 233 -0.40 2.08 6.21
C GLU A 233 -1.90 2.06 5.96
N VAL A 234 -2.56 3.22 6.07
CA VAL A 234 -4.00 3.38 5.89
C VAL A 234 -4.27 4.00 4.54
N THR A 235 -5.26 3.49 3.83
CA THR A 235 -5.84 4.09 2.62
C THR A 235 -7.32 4.33 2.83
N LEU A 236 -7.73 5.59 2.76
CA LEU A 236 -9.11 6.03 2.79
C LEU A 236 -9.57 6.37 1.37
N SER A 237 -10.68 5.79 0.93
CA SER A 237 -11.30 6.04 -0.37
C SER A 237 -12.74 6.49 -0.20
N ARG A 238 -13.14 7.57 -0.85
CA ARG A 238 -14.51 8.08 -0.81
C ARG A 238 -15.47 7.13 -1.52
N LEU A 239 -16.52 6.71 -0.82
CA LEU A 239 -17.64 5.96 -1.38
C LEU A 239 -18.80 6.92 -1.68
N GLY A 240 -19.44 6.75 -2.84
CA GLY A 240 -20.60 7.55 -3.26
C GLY A 240 -20.28 8.82 -4.07
N GLY A 241 -21.27 9.32 -4.81
CA GLY A 241 -21.15 10.47 -5.74
C GLY A 241 -22.18 11.59 -5.57
N SER A 242 -23.21 11.42 -4.75
CA SER A 242 -24.21 12.45 -4.41
C SER A 242 -23.96 12.99 -3.00
N SER A 243 -24.08 14.30 -2.82
CA SER A 243 -23.61 15.09 -1.67
C SER A 243 -24.16 14.72 -0.29
N ASP A 244 -25.14 13.81 -0.18
CA ASP A 244 -25.88 13.54 1.06
C ASP A 244 -25.41 12.30 1.85
N GLU A 245 -24.51 11.48 1.29
CA GLU A 245 -23.96 10.31 2.01
C GLU A 245 -22.45 10.19 1.81
N LEU A 246 -21.70 11.11 2.41
CA LEU A 246 -20.24 11.03 2.47
C LEU A 246 -19.82 9.83 3.34
N ARG A 247 -19.43 8.72 2.71
CA ARG A 247 -18.87 7.54 3.38
C ARG A 247 -17.44 7.32 2.93
N LEU A 248 -16.63 6.68 3.78
CA LEU A 248 -15.26 6.29 3.42
C LEU A 248 -15.11 4.77 3.50
N TYR A 249 -14.42 4.20 2.54
CA TYR A 249 -13.85 2.87 2.63
C TYR A 249 -12.41 3.00 3.12
N CYS A 250 -12.13 2.43 4.29
CA CYS A 250 -10.82 2.37 4.89
C CYS A 250 -10.26 0.96 4.70
N ILE A 251 -9.06 0.87 4.14
CA ILE A 251 -8.26 -0.35 4.17
C ILE A 251 -6.91 -0.02 4.80
N TRP A 252 -6.30 -0.99 5.46
CA TRP A 252 -4.98 -0.79 6.01
C TRP A 252 -4.15 -2.07 5.98
N ARG A 253 -2.84 -1.89 6.00
CA ARG A 253 -1.87 -2.98 5.98
C ARG A 253 -0.88 -2.81 7.12
N ASP A 254 -0.61 -3.90 7.84
CA ASP A 254 0.46 -3.97 8.82
C ASP A 254 1.82 -3.88 8.10
N VAL A 255 2.63 -2.86 8.44
CA VAL A 255 3.94 -2.63 7.82
C VAL A 255 5.08 -2.92 8.79
N SER A 256 4.81 -3.57 9.92
CA SER A 256 5.80 -3.87 10.96
C SER A 256 6.98 -4.67 10.42
N GLU A 257 6.71 -5.72 9.64
CA GLU A 257 7.75 -6.59 9.09
C GLU A 257 8.60 -5.84 8.04
N SER A 258 7.94 -5.12 7.13
CA SER A 258 8.65 -4.32 6.12
C SER A 258 9.52 -3.24 6.74
N LYS A 259 9.06 -2.56 7.81
CA LYS A 259 9.86 -1.56 8.53
C LYS A 259 11.07 -2.19 9.22
N LYS A 260 10.90 -3.31 9.93
CA LYS A 260 12.01 -4.05 10.55
C LYS A 260 13.07 -4.49 9.53
N GLN A 261 12.63 -4.97 8.37
CA GLN A 261 13.56 -5.36 7.30
C GLN A 261 14.32 -4.16 6.73
N ALA A 262 13.64 -3.02 6.53
CA ALA A 262 14.27 -1.80 6.05
C ALA A 262 15.32 -1.25 7.04
N GLU A 263 15.01 -1.26 8.34
CA GLU A 263 15.96 -0.86 9.39
C GLU A 263 17.18 -1.80 9.44
N ALA A 264 16.96 -3.12 9.45
CA ALA A 264 18.05 -4.10 9.45
C ALA A 264 18.95 -3.98 8.21
N LEU A 265 18.36 -3.70 7.03
CA LEU A 265 19.11 -3.47 5.81
C LEU A 265 19.95 -2.19 5.91
N HIS A 266 19.39 -1.14 6.51
CA HIS A 266 20.10 0.13 6.72
C HIS A 266 21.30 -0.05 7.65
N GLU A 267 21.11 -0.68 8.80
CA GLU A 267 22.19 -0.99 9.75
C GLU A 267 23.29 -1.85 9.11
N LEU A 268 22.90 -2.85 8.31
CA LEU A 268 23.85 -3.70 7.59
C LEU A 268 24.64 -2.90 6.55
N ASN A 269 23.99 -1.98 5.84
CA ASN A 269 24.67 -1.12 4.87
C ASN A 269 25.67 -0.18 5.55
N GLU A 270 25.29 0.46 6.66
CA GLU A 270 26.20 1.30 7.45
C GLU A 270 27.42 0.50 7.94
N LYS A 271 27.19 -0.75 8.39
CA LYS A 271 28.27 -1.63 8.83
C LYS A 271 29.20 -2.04 7.69
N LEU A 272 28.64 -2.31 6.50
CA LEU A 272 29.43 -2.62 5.30
C LEU A 272 30.25 -1.41 4.84
N GLU A 273 29.69 -0.21 4.87
CA GLU A 273 30.40 1.03 4.54
C GLU A 273 31.56 1.29 5.51
N SER A 274 31.31 1.14 6.82
CA SER A 274 32.35 1.29 7.84
C SER A 274 33.51 0.31 7.65
N LEU A 275 33.21 -0.98 7.41
CA LEU A 275 34.21 -2.01 7.12
C LEU A 275 34.96 -1.79 5.80
N SER A 276 34.32 -1.13 4.82
CA SER A 276 34.96 -0.88 3.52
C SER A 276 35.89 0.33 3.51
N LEU A 277 35.71 1.29 4.44
CA LEU A 277 36.39 2.60 4.39
C LEU A 277 37.38 2.83 5.55
N HIS A 278 37.35 2.00 6.58
CA HIS A 278 38.29 2.06 7.71
C HIS A 278 39.26 0.89 7.68
N ASP A 279 40.44 1.09 8.28
CA ASP A 279 41.43 0.04 8.48
C ASP A 279 41.01 -0.84 9.66
N GLY A 280 40.97 -2.16 9.45
CA GLY A 280 40.45 -3.10 10.44
C GLY A 280 41.30 -3.24 11.72
N LEU A 281 42.55 -2.78 11.70
CA LEU A 281 43.45 -2.81 12.87
C LEU A 281 43.42 -1.49 13.65
N THR A 282 43.60 -0.37 12.93
CA THR A 282 43.84 0.95 13.52
C THR A 282 42.58 1.80 13.64
N CYS A 283 41.47 1.39 13.02
CA CYS A 283 40.17 2.08 13.00
C CYS A 283 40.17 3.50 12.39
N ILE A 284 41.30 4.00 11.89
CA ILE A 284 41.33 5.21 11.05
C ILE A 284 40.92 4.87 9.61
N ALA A 285 40.80 5.86 8.73
CA ALA A 285 40.46 5.62 7.33
C ALA A 285 41.48 4.69 6.66
N ASN A 286 41.04 3.85 5.73
CA ASN A 286 41.93 3.01 4.93
C ASN A 286 42.34 3.71 3.62
N ARG A 287 43.25 3.07 2.88
CA ARG A 287 43.70 3.54 1.56
C ARG A 287 42.56 3.83 0.59
N ARG A 288 41.51 3.02 0.56
CA ARG A 288 40.36 3.22 -0.34
C ARG A 288 39.60 4.52 -0.03
N MET A 289 39.41 4.82 1.25
CA MET A 289 38.83 6.08 1.70
C MET A 289 39.74 7.27 1.32
N PHE A 290 41.05 7.13 1.51
CA PHE A 290 42.03 8.12 1.06
C PHE A 290 41.95 8.38 -0.45
N ASP A 291 42.01 7.34 -1.29
CA ASP A 291 41.95 7.44 -2.75
C ASP A 291 40.65 8.13 -3.22
N THR A 292 39.55 7.87 -2.51
CA THR A 292 38.26 8.53 -2.80
C THR A 292 38.31 10.01 -2.41
N ARG A 293 38.79 10.31 -1.19
CA ARG A 293 38.78 11.66 -0.62
C ARG A 293 39.74 12.60 -1.34
N ILE A 294 40.94 12.14 -1.71
CA ILE A 294 41.92 12.96 -2.40
C ILE A 294 41.38 13.46 -3.74
N ASN A 295 40.66 12.61 -4.49
CA ASN A 295 40.05 13.01 -5.76
C ASN A 295 38.91 14.02 -5.59
N GLN A 296 38.10 13.88 -4.53
CA GLN A 296 37.05 14.84 -4.20
C GLN A 296 37.64 16.21 -3.83
N GLU A 297 38.63 16.23 -2.94
CA GLU A 297 39.27 17.46 -2.47
C GLU A 297 40.14 18.10 -3.55
N TRP A 298 40.75 17.32 -4.45
CA TRP A 298 41.43 17.84 -5.64
C TRP A 298 40.50 18.68 -6.51
N GLY A 299 39.33 18.13 -6.85
CA GLY A 299 38.32 18.83 -7.64
C GLY A 299 37.78 20.09 -6.93
N ARG A 300 37.70 20.06 -5.60
CA ARG A 300 37.30 21.21 -4.78
C ARG A 300 38.37 22.31 -4.79
N CYS A 301 39.62 21.96 -4.53
CA CYS A 301 40.74 22.89 -4.49
C CYS A 301 40.98 23.57 -5.85
N ILE A 302 40.71 22.90 -6.97
CA ILE A 302 40.72 23.52 -8.31
C ILE A 302 39.70 24.67 -8.40
N ARG A 303 38.49 24.49 -7.84
CA ARG A 303 37.42 25.50 -7.89
C ARG A 303 37.68 26.65 -6.94
N GLU A 304 38.17 26.35 -5.75
CA GLU A 304 38.40 27.34 -4.69
C GLU A 304 39.77 28.03 -4.78
N GLN A 305 40.65 27.57 -5.67
CA GLN A 305 42.03 28.03 -5.82
C GLN A 305 42.80 27.98 -4.49
N GLN A 306 42.61 26.90 -3.75
CA GLN A 306 43.22 26.68 -2.44
C GLN A 306 44.29 25.57 -2.51
N PRO A 307 45.31 25.61 -1.63
CA PRO A 307 46.32 24.57 -1.57
C PRO A 307 45.76 23.28 -0.95
N LEU A 308 46.15 22.14 -1.52
CA LEU A 308 45.96 20.83 -0.93
C LEU A 308 47.34 20.28 -0.55
N SER A 309 47.51 19.95 0.73
CA SER A 309 48.75 19.38 1.24
C SER A 309 48.57 17.91 1.61
N LEU A 310 49.64 17.14 1.43
CA LEU A 310 49.71 15.74 1.80
C LEU A 310 50.94 15.52 2.66
N ILE A 311 50.75 14.81 3.77
CA ILE A 311 51.84 14.30 4.61
C ILE A 311 51.82 12.79 4.47
N MET A 312 52.95 12.20 4.10
CA MET A 312 53.16 10.75 4.11
C MET A 312 54.15 10.38 5.20
N ILE A 313 53.80 9.37 5.99
CA ILE A 313 54.46 9.02 7.23
C ILE A 313 54.76 7.53 7.19
N ASP A 314 55.96 7.15 7.63
CA ASP A 314 56.36 5.76 7.76
C ASP A 314 57.05 5.55 9.10
N ILE A 315 56.72 4.44 9.78
CA ILE A 315 57.36 4.05 11.03
C ILE A 315 58.76 3.48 10.75
N ASP A 316 59.77 4.16 11.27
CA ASP A 316 61.16 3.83 11.02
C ASP A 316 61.51 2.44 11.56
N TYR A 317 62.06 1.59 10.67
CA TYR A 317 62.47 0.22 10.98
C TYR A 317 61.37 -0.66 11.59
N PHE A 318 60.10 -0.44 11.21
CA PHE A 318 58.98 -1.23 11.75
C PHE A 318 59.09 -2.73 11.49
N LYS A 319 59.66 -3.14 10.35
CA LYS A 319 59.97 -4.56 10.12
C LYS A 319 60.88 -5.15 11.19
N GLN A 320 61.96 -4.44 11.58
CA GLN A 320 62.88 -4.90 12.62
C GLN A 320 62.21 -4.92 13.99
N TYR A 321 61.32 -3.96 14.25
CA TYR A 321 60.47 -3.96 15.44
C TYR A 321 59.63 -5.24 15.53
N ASN A 322 58.93 -5.58 14.45
CA ASN A 322 58.12 -6.81 14.36
C ASN A 322 58.96 -8.08 14.47
N ASP A 323 60.14 -8.11 13.84
CA ASP A 323 61.03 -9.26 13.89
C ASP A 323 61.57 -9.51 15.31
N TYR A 324 61.71 -8.46 16.13
CA TYR A 324 62.20 -8.54 17.51
C TYR A 324 61.09 -8.75 18.56
N TYR A 325 60.04 -7.92 18.55
CA TYR A 325 58.96 -7.96 19.54
C TYR A 325 57.79 -8.87 19.13
N GLY A 326 57.69 -9.26 17.86
CA GLY A 326 56.58 -10.03 17.30
C GLY A 326 55.44 -9.15 16.78
N HIS A 327 54.55 -9.78 16.00
CA HIS A 327 53.45 -9.08 15.32
C HIS A 327 52.41 -8.47 16.28
N GLN A 328 52.13 -9.09 17.43
CA GLN A 328 51.15 -8.57 18.38
C GLN A 328 51.59 -7.21 18.98
N PRO A 329 52.81 -7.05 19.52
CA PRO A 329 53.31 -5.71 19.89
C PRO A 329 53.39 -4.73 18.73
N GLY A 330 53.71 -5.22 17.52
CA GLY A 330 53.65 -4.42 16.30
C GLY A 330 52.26 -3.82 16.03
N ASP A 331 51.23 -4.65 16.16
CA ASP A 331 49.84 -4.26 15.99
C ASP A 331 49.41 -3.19 17.01
N GLU A 332 49.85 -3.31 18.27
CA GLU A 332 49.60 -2.28 19.29
C GLU A 332 50.36 -0.99 19.00
N CYS A 333 51.62 -1.07 18.56
CA CYS A 333 52.40 0.09 18.10
C CYS A 333 51.68 0.83 16.95
N LEU A 334 51.15 0.11 15.96
CA LEU A 334 50.39 0.69 14.87
C LEU A 334 49.11 1.40 15.36
N LYS A 335 48.40 0.82 16.34
CA LYS A 335 47.20 1.43 16.92
C LYS A 335 47.55 2.73 17.66
N GLU A 336 48.60 2.73 18.48
CA GLU A 336 49.02 3.91 19.23
C GLU A 336 49.47 5.04 18.30
N VAL A 337 50.26 4.72 17.28
CA VAL A 337 50.68 5.70 16.26
C VAL A 337 49.47 6.24 15.51
N ALA A 338 48.56 5.38 15.04
CA ALA A 338 47.37 5.79 14.30
C ALA A 338 46.45 6.71 15.12
N GLN A 339 46.18 6.35 16.38
CA GLN A 339 45.40 7.18 17.30
C GLN A 339 46.06 8.54 17.49
N LYS A 340 47.39 8.57 17.69
CA LYS A 340 48.11 9.82 17.91
C LYS A 340 48.10 10.73 16.69
N LEU A 341 48.22 10.16 15.49
CA LEU A 341 48.10 10.91 14.24
C LEU A 341 46.68 11.45 14.02
N ALA A 342 45.66 10.64 14.31
CA ALA A 342 44.26 11.06 14.20
C ALA A 342 43.92 12.21 15.17
N GLU A 343 44.45 12.20 16.39
CA GLU A 343 44.32 13.30 17.36
C GLU A 343 44.90 14.64 16.86
N LEU A 344 45.92 14.58 16.00
CA LEU A 344 46.59 15.76 15.45
C LEU A 344 45.88 16.31 14.21
N ALA A 345 45.23 15.44 13.42
CA ALA A 345 44.34 15.80 12.31
C ALA A 345 42.97 16.31 12.82
N LYS A 346 42.98 17.45 13.53
CA LYS A 346 41.82 17.93 14.31
C LYS A 346 40.68 18.53 13.50
N ARG A 347 40.92 18.98 12.27
CA ARG A 347 39.87 19.66 11.50
C ARG A 347 38.96 18.61 10.89
N THR A 348 37.65 18.88 10.86
CA THR A 348 36.65 18.01 10.21
C THR A 348 36.91 17.76 8.72
N ILE A 349 37.73 18.58 8.07
CA ILE A 349 38.10 18.42 6.66
C ILE A 349 39.40 17.63 6.47
N ASP A 350 40.21 17.49 7.52
CA ASP A 350 41.45 16.71 7.47
C ASP A 350 41.10 15.23 7.44
N LEU A 351 41.91 14.42 6.76
CA LEU A 351 41.77 12.97 6.76
C LEU A 351 43.08 12.33 7.22
N CYS A 352 43.02 11.52 8.27
CA CYS A 352 44.11 10.61 8.65
C CYS A 352 43.75 9.20 8.18
N ALA A 353 44.62 8.57 7.38
CA ALA A 353 44.40 7.23 6.86
C ALA A 353 45.65 6.36 6.96
N ARG A 354 45.47 5.05 7.09
CA ARG A 354 46.53 4.06 6.92
C ARG A 354 46.64 3.72 5.44
N TYR A 355 47.79 4.03 4.86
CA TYR A 355 48.03 3.87 3.42
C TYR A 355 48.40 2.42 3.07
N GLY A 356 49.16 1.76 3.94
CA GLY A 356 49.48 0.33 3.84
C GLY A 356 50.61 -0.06 4.78
N GLY A 357 50.60 -1.27 5.34
CA GLY A 357 51.66 -1.70 6.26
C GLY A 357 51.84 -0.71 7.44
N GLU A 358 53.03 -0.15 7.55
CA GLU A 358 53.45 0.87 8.52
C GLU A 358 53.30 2.32 8.04
N GLU A 359 52.71 2.53 6.85
CA GLU A 359 52.56 3.83 6.22
C GLU A 359 51.20 4.48 6.53
N PHE A 360 51.25 5.76 6.87
CA PHE A 360 50.11 6.62 7.17
C PHE A 360 50.13 7.87 6.28
N VAL A 361 48.95 8.45 6.06
CA VAL A 361 48.80 9.70 5.31
C VAL A 361 47.87 10.66 6.05
N LEU A 362 48.23 11.94 6.03
CA LEU A 362 47.32 13.03 6.40
C LEU A 362 47.05 13.88 5.15
N LEU A 363 45.78 13.94 4.74
CA LEU A 363 45.31 14.82 3.68
C LEU A 363 44.75 16.10 4.30
N LEU A 364 45.27 17.25 3.88
CA LEU A 364 45.02 18.55 4.51
C LEU A 364 44.51 19.57 3.48
N PRO A 365 43.19 19.65 3.27
CA PRO A 365 42.60 20.67 2.39
C PRO A 365 42.82 22.07 2.94
N ASN A 366 42.97 23.04 2.04
CA ASN A 366 43.14 24.47 2.37
C ASN A 366 44.25 24.69 3.40
N THR A 367 45.39 24.03 3.19
CA THR A 367 46.56 24.07 4.07
C THR A 367 47.80 24.26 3.21
N SER A 368 48.60 25.28 3.51
CA SER A 368 49.85 25.56 2.79
C SER A 368 50.97 24.58 3.16
N LEU A 369 52.03 24.56 2.35
CA LEU A 369 53.22 23.73 2.63
C LEU A 369 53.81 24.03 4.01
N VAL A 370 53.86 25.31 4.41
CA VAL A 370 54.44 25.72 5.70
C VAL A 370 53.61 25.19 6.87
N GLU A 371 52.28 25.32 6.78
CA GLU A 371 51.36 24.82 7.82
C GLU A 371 51.39 23.29 7.91
N ALA A 372 51.41 22.62 6.75
CA ALA A 372 51.53 21.16 6.68
C ALA A 372 52.87 20.67 7.23
N THR A 373 53.97 21.37 6.96
CA THR A 373 55.31 21.05 7.50
C THR A 373 55.33 21.22 9.02
N HIS A 374 54.68 22.26 9.55
CA HIS A 374 54.57 22.45 10.99
C HIS A 374 53.74 21.35 11.67
N LEU A 375 52.67 20.88 11.02
CA LEU A 375 51.90 19.73 11.51
C LEU A 375 52.71 18.43 11.43
N ALA A 376 53.48 18.22 10.35
CA ALA A 376 54.36 17.08 10.19
C ALA A 376 55.43 16.99 11.31
N GLU A 377 56.05 18.11 11.67
CA GLU A 377 56.99 18.14 12.81
C GLU A 377 56.29 17.83 14.13
N LYS A 378 55.08 18.35 14.34
CA LYS A 378 54.27 17.99 15.51
C LYS A 378 53.97 16.49 15.56
N CYS A 379 53.62 15.87 14.43
CA CYS A 379 53.44 14.43 14.34
C CYS A 379 54.71 13.71 14.77
N ARG A 380 55.86 14.06 14.17
CA ARG A 380 57.17 13.45 14.49
C ARG A 380 57.52 13.55 15.98
N GLU A 381 57.38 14.74 16.56
CA GLU A 381 57.65 14.96 17.98
C GLU A 381 56.69 14.22 18.90
N ASN A 382 55.39 14.18 18.57
CA ASN A 382 54.39 13.48 19.39
C ASN A 382 54.57 11.98 19.35
N ILE A 383 54.91 11.40 18.20
CA ILE A 383 55.22 9.96 18.10
C ILE A 383 56.50 9.64 18.88
N PHE A 384 57.55 10.45 18.76
CA PHE A 384 58.75 10.30 19.58
C PHE A 384 58.43 10.33 21.09
N GLN A 385 57.51 11.21 21.51
CA GLN A 385 57.07 11.34 22.90
C GLN A 385 56.19 10.19 23.41
N LEU A 386 55.70 9.29 22.55
CA LEU A 386 55.03 8.07 23.01
C LEU A 386 56.01 7.15 23.77
N ASN A 387 57.32 7.30 23.53
CA ASN A 387 58.38 6.52 24.19
C ASN A 387 58.18 4.99 24.06
N ILE A 388 57.63 4.54 22.93
CA ILE A 388 57.47 3.10 22.64
C ILE A 388 58.88 2.51 22.40
N PRO A 389 59.35 1.52 23.18
CA PRO A 389 60.71 0.99 23.08
C PRO A 389 61.01 0.36 21.71
N HIS A 390 62.16 0.67 21.11
CA HIS A 390 62.65 0.07 19.86
C HIS A 390 64.15 -0.24 19.95
N GLU A 391 64.49 -1.30 20.69
CA GLU A 391 65.88 -1.66 21.02
C GLU A 391 66.76 -2.02 19.81
N THR A 392 66.16 -2.46 18.71
CA THR A 392 66.90 -2.88 17.51
C THR A 392 67.10 -1.74 16.51
N SER A 393 66.47 -0.59 16.74
CA SER A 393 66.61 0.58 15.88
C SER A 393 68.03 1.14 15.90
N SER A 394 68.58 1.41 14.72
CA SER A 394 69.89 2.06 14.58
C SER A 394 69.85 3.58 14.72
N ILE A 395 68.67 4.19 14.98
CA ILE A 395 68.50 5.64 15.15
C ILE A 395 68.46 6.02 16.64
N CYS A 396 67.55 5.39 17.38
CA CYS A 396 67.32 5.64 18.81
C CYS A 396 66.50 4.49 19.42
N ASP A 397 66.55 4.38 20.75
CA ASP A 397 65.92 3.30 21.53
C ASP A 397 64.38 3.34 21.60
N VAL A 398 63.74 4.21 20.80
CA VAL A 398 62.28 4.39 20.73
C VAL A 398 61.79 4.43 19.29
N VAL A 399 60.50 4.13 19.10
CA VAL A 399 59.83 4.24 17.80
C VAL A 399 59.87 5.67 17.28
N THR A 400 60.24 5.82 16.00
CA THR A 400 60.32 7.10 15.29
C THR A 400 59.62 7.02 13.95
N ILE A 401 59.33 8.18 13.37
CA ILE A 401 58.72 8.27 12.05
C ILE A 401 59.54 9.16 11.12
N SER A 402 59.65 8.73 9.86
CA SER A 402 60.08 9.57 8.75
C SER A 402 58.86 10.17 8.07
N VAL A 403 58.97 11.43 7.66
CA VAL A 403 57.82 12.18 7.14
C VAL A 403 58.18 12.93 5.86
N GLY A 404 57.38 12.72 4.81
CA GLY A 404 57.43 13.47 3.56
C GLY A 404 56.22 14.38 3.43
N VAL A 405 56.44 15.64 3.05
CA VAL A 405 55.36 16.64 2.90
C VAL A 405 55.40 17.23 1.50
N SER A 406 54.24 17.31 0.86
CA SER A 406 54.05 18.03 -0.40
C SER A 406 52.82 18.91 -0.33
N SER A 407 52.79 19.96 -1.14
CA SER A 407 51.65 20.88 -1.24
C SER A 407 51.51 21.39 -2.65
N ILE A 408 50.30 21.32 -3.20
CA ILE A 408 50.01 21.80 -4.55
C ILE A 408 48.74 22.65 -4.50
N THR A 409 48.73 23.77 -5.21
CA THR A 409 47.48 24.46 -5.57
C THR A 409 47.05 23.93 -6.93
N PRO A 410 46.10 22.98 -7.00
CA PRO A 410 45.82 22.27 -8.23
C PRO A 410 45.13 23.20 -9.24
N ILE A 411 45.49 23.02 -10.52
CA ILE A 411 44.89 23.74 -11.64
C ILE A 411 44.21 22.76 -12.59
N LYS A 412 43.34 23.27 -13.46
CA LYS A 412 42.66 22.43 -14.43
C LYS A 412 43.68 21.73 -15.34
N GLY A 413 43.66 20.40 -15.36
CA GLY A 413 44.57 19.57 -16.17
C GLY A 413 45.68 18.87 -15.36
N THR A 414 45.87 19.19 -14.08
CA THR A 414 46.76 18.42 -13.18
C THR A 414 46.02 17.27 -12.51
N ILE A 415 46.76 16.23 -12.13
CA ILE A 415 46.22 15.00 -11.51
C ILE A 415 46.73 14.86 -10.07
N SER A 416 45.90 14.27 -9.20
CA SER A 416 46.20 14.11 -7.78
C SER A 416 47.40 13.20 -7.49
N SER A 417 47.78 12.33 -8.43
CA SER A 417 48.93 11.43 -8.26
C SER A 417 50.25 12.17 -8.11
N SER A 418 50.41 13.35 -8.71
CA SER A 418 51.66 14.12 -8.57
C SER A 418 51.89 14.55 -7.12
N LEU A 419 50.84 14.91 -6.39
CA LEU A 419 50.93 15.25 -4.96
C LEU A 419 51.43 14.07 -4.12
N ILE A 420 50.93 12.86 -4.43
CA ILE A 420 51.34 11.61 -3.77
C ILE A 420 52.80 11.30 -4.10
N GLU A 421 53.18 11.35 -5.37
CA GLU A 421 54.55 11.08 -5.83
C GLU A 421 55.57 12.04 -5.20
N ASP A 422 55.23 13.32 -5.02
CA ASP A 422 56.14 14.29 -4.42
C ASP A 422 56.25 14.12 -2.90
N ALA A 423 55.15 13.74 -2.22
CA ALA A 423 55.21 13.35 -0.80
C ALA A 423 56.06 12.08 -0.60
N ASP A 424 55.93 11.10 -1.50
CA ASP A 424 56.72 9.86 -1.49
C ASP A 424 58.21 10.11 -1.67
N LYS A 425 58.58 10.94 -2.66
CA LYS A 425 59.97 11.36 -2.84
C LYS A 425 60.51 12.02 -1.58
N ALA A 426 59.76 12.94 -0.97
CA ALA A 426 60.16 13.59 0.27
C ALA A 426 60.36 12.57 1.41
N LEU A 427 59.45 11.62 1.57
CA LEU A 427 59.53 10.57 2.57
C LEU A 427 60.75 9.68 2.36
N TYR A 428 61.00 9.29 1.11
CA TYR A 428 62.20 8.54 0.74
C TYR A 428 63.48 9.31 1.09
N PHE A 429 63.54 10.63 0.81
CA PHE A 429 64.66 11.46 1.23
C PHE A 429 64.82 11.54 2.75
N ALA A 430 63.73 11.58 3.52
CA ALA A 430 63.80 11.53 4.99
C ALA A 430 64.43 10.21 5.47
N LYS A 431 64.00 9.08 4.87
CA LYS A 431 64.56 7.75 5.17
C LYS A 431 66.05 7.65 4.83
N GLU A 432 66.49 8.16 3.70
CA GLU A 432 67.91 8.09 3.29
C GLU A 432 68.81 9.04 4.11
N ASN A 433 68.28 10.15 4.63
CA ASN A 433 69.06 11.16 5.34
C ASN A 433 69.14 10.95 6.86
N GLY A 434 68.88 9.73 7.33
CA GLY A 434 69.04 9.38 8.75
C GLY A 434 67.74 9.21 9.52
N ARG A 435 66.58 9.25 8.85
CA ARG A 435 65.25 8.98 9.44
C ARG A 435 64.89 9.95 10.57
N ASN A 436 63.77 9.72 11.28
CA ASN A 436 63.27 10.60 12.34
C ASN A 436 63.33 12.10 11.96
N MET A 437 62.81 12.43 10.78
CA MET A 437 62.84 13.80 10.27
C MET A 437 61.72 14.07 9.27
N VAL A 438 61.44 15.36 9.09
CA VAL A 438 60.52 15.85 8.06
C VAL A 438 61.32 16.35 6.86
N LYS A 439 60.91 15.95 5.66
CA LYS A 439 61.38 16.51 4.39
C LYS A 439 60.19 17.02 3.59
N THR A 440 60.44 18.04 2.78
CA THR A 440 59.44 18.64 1.91
C THR A 440 59.85 18.45 0.44
N CYS A 441 58.87 18.28 -0.44
CA CYS A 441 59.04 18.38 -1.88
C CYS A 441 58.15 19.52 -2.42
N CYS A 442 58.67 20.28 -3.37
CA CYS A 442 58.05 21.48 -3.92
C CYS A 442 57.53 21.25 -5.33
#